data_AF-A0A848NJR3-F1
#
_entry.id   AF-A0A848NJR3-F1
#
_cell.length_a   1.000
_cell.length_b   1.000
_cell.length_c   1.000
_cell.angle_alpha   90.00
_cell.angle_beta   90.00
_cell.angle_gamma   90.00
#
_symmetry.space_group_name_H-M   'P 1'
#
loop_
_entity.id
_entity.type
_entity.pdbx_description
1 polymer ?
#
loop_
_entity_poly.entity_id
_entity_poly.type
_entity_poly.pdbx_seq_one_letter_code
_entity_poly.pdbx_strand_id
1 'polypeptide(L)' 'MPANIIQAFTPTGVLRATINLGNPILANRDGNGDPIGVSVD' A
#
# COMPACT_ATOMS: atom_id res chain seq x y z
N MET A 1 6.65 -0.45 16.37
CA MET A 1 7.51 0.54 15.67
C MET A 1 7.71 1.74 16.59
N PRO A 2 8.89 2.38 16.58
CA PRO A 2 9.14 3.57 17.36
C PRO A 2 8.10 4.68 17.09
N ALA A 3 7.61 5.36 18.13
CA ALA A 3 6.56 6.37 18.01
C ALA A 3 6.95 7.52 17.07
N ASN A 4 8.24 7.86 17.01
CA ASN A 4 8.75 8.89 16.10
C ASN A 4 8.64 8.49 14.62
N ILE A 5 8.74 7.20 14.28
CA ILE A 5 8.57 6.72 12.90
C ILE A 5 7.10 6.81 12.49
N ILE A 6 6.18 6.35 13.34
CA ILE A 6 4.74 6.46 13.07
C ILE A 6 4.35 7.93 12.88
N GLN A 7 4.80 8.82 13.77
CA GLN A 7 4.50 10.25 13.64
C GLN A 7 5.10 10.87 12.37
N ALA A 8 6.29 10.45 11.96
CA ALA A 8 6.95 10.97 10.76
C ALA A 8 6.22 10.57 9.47
N PHE A 9 5.72 9.33 9.38
CA PHE A 9 5.10 8.80 8.15
C PHE A 9 3.56 8.87 8.14
N THR A 10 2.92 8.92 9.32
CA THR A 10 1.46 8.92 9.46
C THR A 10 0.96 10.01 10.42
N PRO A 11 1.35 11.29 10.25
CA PRO A 11 0.99 12.36 11.19
C PRO A 11 -0.52 12.61 11.30
N THR A 12 -1.30 12.19 10.31
CA THR A 12 -2.77 12.28 10.29
C THR A 12 -3.46 10.91 10.46
N GLY A 13 -2.70 9.87 10.83
CA GLY A 13 -3.20 8.50 10.98
C GLY A 13 -3.39 7.72 9.67
N VAL A 14 -3.01 8.29 8.52
CA VAL A 14 -3.09 7.61 7.20
C VAL A 14 -1.72 7.58 6.53
N LEU A 15 -1.27 6.39 6.16
CA LEU A 15 -0.14 6.20 5.24
C LEU A 15 -0.67 6.05 3.81
N ARG A 16 -0.12 6.80 2.86
CA ARG A 16 -0.40 6.61 1.43
C ARG A 16 0.80 5.95 0.78
N ALA A 17 0.58 4.81 0.15
CA ALA A 17 1.56 4.11 -0.66
C ALA A 17 1.09 4.06 -2.11
N THR A 18 2.04 4.09 -3.05
CA THR A 18 1.77 3.88 -4.48
C THR A 18 2.61 2.71 -4.96
N ILE A 19 2.03 1.94 -5.88
CA ILE A 19 2.71 0.81 -6.51
C ILE A 19 2.36 0.78 -7.98
N ASN A 20 3.35 0.44 -8.80
CA ASN A 20 3.13 0.24 -10.22
C ASN A 20 2.36 -1.06 -10.46
N LEU A 21 1.32 -0.97 -11.27
CA LEU A 21 0.61 -2.15 -11.77
C LEU A 21 1.44 -2.80 -12.88
N GLY A 22 1.25 -4.11 -13.07
CA GLY A 22 1.82 -4.86 -14.19
C GLY A 22 2.75 -6.00 -13.78
N ASN A 23 3.17 -6.05 -12.51
CA ASN A 23 3.73 -7.26 -11.94
C ASN A 23 2.58 -8.08 -11.30
N PRO A 24 2.18 -9.23 -11.88
CA PRO A 24 0.98 -9.95 -11.46
C PRO A 24 1.07 -10.55 -10.05
N ILE A 25 2.28 -10.70 -9.49
CA ILE A 25 2.47 -11.16 -8.11
C ILE A 25 2.41 -9.99 -7.13
N LEU A 26 3.03 -8.86 -7.50
CA LEU A 26 3.19 -7.73 -6.58
C LEU A 26 1.94 -6.87 -6.49
N ALA A 27 1.39 -6.44 -7.63
CA ALA A 27 0.21 -5.57 -7.66
C ALA A 27 -0.53 -5.66 -9.00
N ASN A 28 -1.84 -5.92 -8.93
CA ASN A 28 -2.78 -5.85 -10.04
C ASN A 28 -4.14 -5.32 -9.56
N ARG A 29 -5.12 -5.27 -10.47
CA ARG A 29 -6.53 -5.05 -10.13
C ARG A 29 -7.34 -6.32 -10.37
N ASP A 30 -8.31 -6.57 -9.51
CA ASP A 30 -9.28 -7.64 -9.74
C ASP A 30 -10.37 -7.22 -10.75
N GLY A 31 -11.39 -8.06 -10.93
CA GLY A 31 -12.51 -7.79 -11.84
C GLY A 31 -13.39 -6.59 -11.44
N ASN A 32 -13.37 -6.18 -10.18
CA ASN A 32 -14.08 -5.00 -9.67
C ASN A 32 -13.22 -3.73 -9.71
N GLY A 33 -11.92 -3.88 -9.96
CA GLY A 33 -10.95 -2.78 -10.00
C GLY A 33 -10.18 -2.57 -8.69
N ASP A 34 -10.41 -3.42 -7.68
CA ASP A 34 -9.77 -3.36 -6.38
C ASP A 34 -8.30 -3.82 -6.48
N PRO A 35 -7.37 -3.21 -5.73
CA PRO A 35 -5.98 -3.63 -5.76
C PRO A 35 -5.82 -5.02 -5.14
N ILE A 36 -5.01 -5.87 -5.78
CA ILE A 36 -4.66 -7.22 -5.30
C ILE A 36 -3.16 -7.48 -5.47
N GLY A 37 -2.59 -8.38 -4.67
CA GLY A 37 -1.20 -8.87 -4.80
C GLY A 37 -0.41 -8.82 -3.49
N VAL A 38 0.78 -9.42 -3.48
CA VAL A 38 1.62 -9.57 -2.28
C VAL A 38 2.05 -8.22 -1.68
N SER A 39 2.11 -7.16 -2.47
CA SER A 39 2.42 -5.81 -1.97
C SER A 39 1.18 -5.01 -1.57
N VAL A 40 -0.02 -5.59 -1.73
CA VAL A 40 -1.30 -5.02 -1.29
C VAL A 40 -1.77 -5.69 0.00
N ASP A 41 -1.61 -7.02 0.10
CA ASP A 41 -1.84 -7.82 1.32
C ASP A 41 -0.94 -7.37 2.49
#